data_AF-A0A918BR75-F1
#
_entry.id   AF-A0A918BR75-F1
#
_cell.length_a   1.000
_cell.length_b   1.000
_cell.length_c   1.000
_cell.angle_alpha   90.00
_cell.angle_beta   90.00
_cell.angle_gamma   90.00
#
_symmetry.space_group_name_H-M   'P 1'
#
loop_
_entity.id
_entity.type
_entity.pdbx_description
1 polymer ?
#
loop_
_entity_poly.entity_id
_entity_poly.type
_entity_poly.pdbx_seq_one_letter_code
_entity_poly.pdbx_strand_id
1 'polypeptide(L)'
;MIGLFAIGELLNQLHTGMAEPIRARFRDLLLKKEDLKRAAPATVRGTVVGFLLGCLPGAGTTLASFMAYGAEKRFSKNRHKLGTGAIEGVVAPDAATNSASNANFVPTLVLGVPGGATTAVLLGASLIYGIQPGPLLFENQPTLVWGLLASFFIGIFILPALNLPLAPVLAQLLRVRYAIMYPLIIVTSLVGAYSVKNSMLSVWIVIVIGLVGYAMKRLNLPVAPLVLGLVIGPLFEKALVQTSALGEGTVLPTVLASPAAIVILVLAAVLVAGPVAVKALRRDRDAAPDTPGSGTGGPGTGTPDPGSPAPGTTPADDGATPDDAPPGDNTPPPSDEPVPRQPSRHPSSTASAQERQS
;
A
#
# COMPACT_ATOMS: atom_id res chain seq x y z
N MET A 1 10.56 -12.38 5.55
CA MET A 1 9.86 -11.17 6.05
C MET A 1 10.63 -10.44 7.12
N ILE A 2 10.82 -11.04 8.30
CA ILE A 2 11.46 -10.39 9.45
C ILE A 2 12.82 -9.80 9.09
N GLY A 3 13.73 -10.58 8.47
CA GLY A 3 15.03 -10.06 8.03
C GLY A 3 14.94 -8.86 7.09
N LEU A 4 14.16 -9.00 6.01
CA LEU A 4 14.01 -8.01 4.95
C LEU A 4 13.47 -6.65 5.47
N PHE A 5 12.52 -6.68 6.42
CA PHE A 5 11.95 -5.47 7.01
C PHE A 5 12.71 -4.99 8.24
N ALA A 6 12.92 -5.83 9.25
CA ALA A 6 13.51 -5.37 10.51
C ALA A 6 14.99 -5.00 10.33
N ILE A 7 15.80 -5.95 9.89
CA ILE A 7 17.25 -5.74 9.73
C ILE A 7 17.53 -4.89 8.49
N GLY A 8 16.87 -5.16 7.36
CA GLY A 8 17.05 -4.40 6.13
C GLY A 8 16.66 -2.92 6.24
N GLU A 9 15.58 -2.58 6.96
CA GLU A 9 15.22 -1.18 7.24
C GLU A 9 16.16 -0.52 8.23
N LEU A 10 16.50 -1.20 9.32
CA LEU A 10 17.47 -0.70 10.29
C LEU A 10 18.77 -0.27 9.64
N LEU A 11 19.40 -1.17 8.87
CA LEU A 11 20.68 -0.90 8.22
C LEU A 11 20.56 0.28 7.24
N ASN A 12 19.41 0.41 6.58
CA ASN A 12 19.13 1.52 5.68
C ASN A 12 18.97 2.85 6.44
N GLN A 13 18.31 2.85 7.60
CA GLN A 13 18.12 4.06 8.42
C GLN A 13 19.38 4.50 9.16
N LEU A 14 20.23 3.55 9.59
CA LEU A 14 21.56 3.87 10.11
C LEU A 14 22.41 4.62 9.08
N HIS A 15 22.21 4.36 7.80
CA HIS A 15 22.95 5.02 6.73
C HIS A 15 22.34 6.35 6.29
N THR A 16 21.01 6.40 6.10
CA THR A 16 20.32 7.58 5.53
C THR A 16 20.08 8.69 6.57
N GLY A 17 20.36 8.40 7.84
CA GLY A 17 20.04 9.26 8.97
C GLY A 17 18.73 8.83 9.61
N MET A 18 18.74 8.73 10.95
CA MET A 18 17.55 8.37 11.72
C MET A 18 16.50 9.47 11.57
N ALA A 19 15.26 9.11 11.26
CA ALA A 19 14.16 10.07 11.23
C ALA A 19 14.03 10.80 12.58
N GLU A 20 13.63 12.06 12.58
CA GLU A 20 13.38 12.76 13.85
C GLU A 20 12.14 12.17 14.55
N PRO A 21 12.16 12.01 15.88
CA PRO A 21 11.00 11.53 16.62
C PRO A 21 9.77 12.41 16.37
N ILE A 22 8.65 11.80 16.01
CA ILE A 22 7.41 12.52 15.73
C ILE A 22 6.88 13.18 17.02
N ARG A 23 6.94 14.51 17.09
CA ARG A 23 6.40 15.30 18.20
C ARG A 23 4.92 15.67 17.97
N ALA A 24 4.05 14.69 17.80
CA ALA A 24 2.60 14.94 17.72
C ALA A 24 2.02 15.22 19.12
N ARG A 25 1.25 16.29 19.31
CA ARG A 25 0.58 16.57 20.61
C ARG A 25 -0.68 15.71 20.75
N PHE A 26 -1.09 15.45 21.99
CA PHE A 26 -2.26 14.60 22.30
C PHE A 26 -3.56 15.09 21.64
N ARG A 27 -3.65 16.41 21.43
CA ARG A 27 -4.78 17.09 20.80
C ARG A 27 -4.86 16.87 19.28
N ASP A 28 -3.74 16.52 18.63
CA ASP A 28 -3.68 16.18 17.20
C ASP A 28 -4.05 14.71 16.94
N LEU A 29 -4.16 13.89 18.00
CA LEU A 29 -4.57 12.49 17.93
C LEU A 29 -6.09 12.31 17.96
N LEU A 30 -6.85 13.36 18.30
CA LEU A 30 -8.31 13.31 18.33
C LEU A 30 -8.86 13.46 16.91
N LEU A 31 -9.59 12.44 16.44
CA LEU A 31 -10.23 12.45 15.14
C LEU A 31 -11.27 13.58 15.07
N LYS A 32 -11.20 14.39 14.02
CA LYS A 32 -12.26 15.36 13.73
C LYS A 32 -13.43 14.66 13.04
N LYS A 33 -14.62 15.25 13.13
CA LYS A 33 -15.81 14.74 12.43
C LYS A 33 -15.60 14.66 10.91
N GLU A 34 -14.77 15.54 10.36
CA GLU A 34 -14.39 15.56 8.94
C GLU A 34 -13.51 14.35 8.57
N ASP A 35 -12.59 13.97 9.45
CA ASP A 35 -11.75 12.79 9.29
C ASP A 35 -12.60 11.52 9.25
N LEU A 36 -13.63 11.45 10.09
CA LEU A 36 -14.57 10.33 10.13
C LEU A 36 -15.38 10.20 8.83
N LYS A 37 -15.90 11.32 8.31
CA LYS A 37 -16.63 11.34 7.03
C LYS A 37 -15.72 10.93 5.86
N ARG A 38 -14.46 11.32 5.90
CA ARG A 38 -13.46 11.00 4.88
C ARG A 38 -12.99 9.55 4.97
N ALA A 39 -12.90 9.01 6.19
CA ALA A 39 -12.53 7.61 6.45
C ALA A 39 -13.64 6.62 6.06
N ALA A 40 -14.92 6.96 6.30
CA ALA A 40 -16.06 6.07 6.06
C ALA A 40 -16.06 5.33 4.70
N PRO A 41 -15.88 5.99 3.52
CA PRO A 41 -15.85 5.27 2.25
C PRO A 41 -14.63 4.34 2.12
N ALA A 42 -13.49 4.68 2.71
CA ALA A 42 -12.31 3.81 2.75
C ALA A 42 -12.55 2.61 3.67
N THR A 43 -13.18 2.82 4.83
CA THR A 43 -13.60 1.75 5.74
C THR A 43 -14.53 0.76 5.05
N VAL A 44 -15.60 1.23 4.40
CA VAL A 44 -16.56 0.33 3.73
C VAL A 44 -15.88 -0.48 2.62
N ARG A 45 -15.08 0.16 1.77
CA ARG A 45 -14.34 -0.54 0.70
C ARG A 45 -13.36 -1.56 1.28
N GLY A 46 -12.61 -1.18 2.31
CA GLY A 46 -11.70 -2.08 3.04
C GLY A 46 -12.44 -3.27 3.65
N THR A 47 -13.54 -3.03 4.36
CA THR A 47 -14.38 -4.07 4.96
C THR A 47 -14.91 -5.05 3.92
N VAL A 48 -15.43 -4.57 2.80
CA VAL A 48 -15.94 -5.43 1.71
C VAL A 48 -14.83 -6.27 1.12
N VAL A 49 -13.68 -5.66 0.78
CA VAL A 49 -12.52 -6.39 0.26
C VAL A 49 -12.05 -7.44 1.26
N GLY A 50 -11.91 -7.07 2.53
CA GLY A 50 -11.47 -8.00 3.57
C GLY A 50 -12.47 -9.12 3.87
N PHE A 51 -13.77 -8.84 3.84
CA PHE A 51 -14.80 -9.86 4.06
C PHE A 51 -14.80 -10.88 2.91
N LEU A 52 -14.79 -10.41 1.66
CA LEU A 52 -14.77 -11.29 0.49
C LEU A 52 -13.50 -12.14 0.46
N LEU A 53 -12.33 -11.54 0.71
CA LEU A 53 -11.08 -12.30 0.78
C LEU A 53 -11.01 -13.23 2.00
N GLY A 54 -11.55 -12.85 3.16
CA GLY A 54 -11.54 -13.70 4.36
C GLY A 54 -12.49 -14.90 4.24
N CYS A 55 -13.56 -14.79 3.46
CA CYS A 55 -14.40 -15.95 3.13
C CYS A 55 -13.68 -16.96 2.22
N LEU A 56 -12.63 -16.55 1.49
CA LEU A 56 -11.86 -17.44 0.64
C LEU A 56 -10.87 -18.27 1.49
N PRO A 57 -10.99 -19.61 1.49
CA PRO A 57 -10.07 -20.46 2.24
C PRO A 57 -8.62 -20.23 1.81
N GLY A 58 -7.75 -19.98 2.78
CA GLY A 58 -6.33 -19.81 2.55
C GLY A 58 -5.91 -18.43 2.03
N ALA A 59 -6.82 -17.50 1.73
CA ALA A 59 -6.43 -16.16 1.26
C ALA A 59 -5.73 -15.33 2.36
N GLY A 60 -6.02 -15.59 3.64
CA GLY A 60 -5.33 -14.99 4.77
C GLY A 60 -5.61 -13.49 4.95
N THR A 61 -5.44 -13.01 6.20
CA THR A 61 -5.74 -11.61 6.57
C THR A 61 -4.76 -10.62 5.98
N THR A 62 -3.48 -11.00 5.86
CA THR A 62 -2.42 -10.16 5.31
C THR A 62 -2.65 -9.79 3.84
N LEU A 63 -3.11 -10.74 3.02
CA LEU A 63 -3.42 -10.48 1.62
C LEU A 63 -4.58 -9.50 1.49
N ALA A 64 -5.61 -9.65 2.33
CA ALA A 64 -6.75 -8.73 2.39
C ALA A 64 -6.31 -7.28 2.66
N SER A 65 -5.41 -7.04 3.61
CA SER A 65 -4.88 -5.71 3.92
C SER A 65 -4.14 -5.10 2.72
N PHE A 66 -3.31 -5.90 2.04
CA PHE A 66 -2.57 -5.45 0.85
C PHE A 66 -3.50 -5.16 -0.33
N MET A 67 -4.50 -6.00 -0.56
CA MET A 67 -5.49 -5.81 -1.61
C MET A 67 -6.35 -4.57 -1.34
N ALA A 68 -6.72 -4.32 -0.08
CA ALA A 68 -7.44 -3.11 0.31
C ALA A 68 -6.59 -1.86 0.10
N TYR A 69 -5.29 -1.89 0.43
CA TYR A 69 -4.38 -0.79 0.13
C TYR A 69 -4.27 -0.53 -1.38
N GLY A 70 -4.12 -1.60 -2.18
CA GLY A 70 -4.05 -1.52 -3.64
C GLY A 70 -5.34 -0.99 -4.26
N ALA A 71 -6.49 -1.42 -3.74
CA ALA A 71 -7.80 -0.92 -4.14
C ALA A 71 -7.94 0.57 -3.79
N GLU A 72 -7.51 1.00 -2.60
CA GLU A 72 -7.53 2.41 -2.23
C GLU A 72 -6.63 3.24 -3.16
N LYS A 73 -5.43 2.75 -3.49
CA LYS A 73 -4.55 3.38 -4.47
C LYS A 73 -5.16 3.49 -5.87
N ARG A 74 -6.11 2.62 -6.22
CA ARG A 74 -6.80 2.59 -7.53
C ARG A 74 -8.19 3.20 -7.55
N PHE A 75 -8.81 3.50 -6.41
CA PHE A 75 -10.19 4.00 -6.37
C PHE A 75 -10.39 5.24 -5.49
N SER A 76 -9.44 5.58 -4.62
CA SER A 76 -9.57 6.77 -3.76
C SER A 76 -9.71 8.05 -4.59
N LYS A 77 -10.37 9.07 -4.04
CA LYS A 77 -10.31 10.43 -4.59
C LYS A 77 -8.97 11.11 -4.23
N ASN A 78 -8.35 10.72 -3.12
CA ASN A 78 -7.13 11.31 -2.57
C ASN A 78 -5.87 10.46 -2.83
N ARG A 79 -5.78 9.83 -4.02
CA ARG A 79 -4.66 8.91 -4.33
C ARG A 79 -3.28 9.56 -4.23
N HIS A 80 -3.20 10.86 -4.51
CA HIS A 80 -1.98 11.64 -4.47
C HIS A 80 -1.44 11.85 -3.04
N LYS A 81 -2.29 11.68 -2.00
CA LYS A 81 -1.88 11.78 -0.59
C LYS A 81 -1.60 10.41 0.04
N LEU A 82 -1.83 9.32 -0.69
CA LEU A 82 -1.52 7.97 -0.20
C LEU A 82 -0.01 7.79 -0.11
N GLY A 83 0.47 7.39 1.07
CA GLY A 83 1.90 7.29 1.37
C GLY A 83 2.48 8.51 2.10
N THR A 84 1.76 9.64 2.15
CA THR A 84 2.16 10.85 2.89
C THR A 84 1.37 11.03 4.19
N GLY A 85 0.83 9.94 4.75
CA GLY A 85 0.02 9.97 5.99
C GLY A 85 -1.49 10.19 5.79
N ALA A 86 -2.03 9.98 4.58
CA ALA A 86 -3.48 10.04 4.38
C ALA A 86 -4.23 8.96 5.20
N ILE A 87 -5.30 9.38 5.89
CA ILE A 87 -6.15 8.53 6.74
C ILE A 87 -6.68 7.33 5.95
N GLU A 88 -7.07 7.52 4.70
CA GLU A 88 -7.61 6.47 3.84
C GLU A 88 -6.61 5.31 3.63
N GLY A 89 -5.31 5.62 3.60
CA GLY A 89 -4.25 4.64 3.41
C GLY A 89 -4.01 3.72 4.61
N VAL A 90 -4.51 4.10 5.79
CA VAL A 90 -4.41 3.31 7.03
C VAL A 90 -5.74 2.63 7.33
N VAL A 91 -6.85 3.37 7.19
CA VAL A 91 -8.19 2.87 7.57
C VAL A 91 -8.66 1.75 6.64
N ALA A 92 -8.39 1.80 5.34
CA ALA A 92 -8.82 0.72 4.43
C ALA A 92 -8.12 -0.62 4.72
N PRO A 93 -6.78 -0.70 4.84
CA PRO A 93 -6.10 -1.94 5.22
C PRO A 93 -6.48 -2.43 6.62
N ASP A 94 -6.67 -1.53 7.58
CA ASP A 94 -7.05 -1.90 8.95
C ASP A 94 -8.47 -2.50 9.00
N ALA A 95 -9.43 -1.83 8.34
CA ALA A 95 -10.80 -2.34 8.18
C ALA A 95 -10.83 -3.70 7.48
N ALA A 96 -10.03 -3.89 6.43
CA ALA A 96 -9.92 -5.16 5.72
C ALA A 96 -9.32 -6.27 6.58
N THR A 97 -8.33 -5.95 7.41
CA THR A 97 -7.71 -6.92 8.33
C THR A 97 -8.71 -7.40 9.37
N ASN A 98 -9.46 -6.46 9.95
CA ASN A 98 -10.47 -6.76 10.96
C ASN A 98 -11.64 -7.57 10.38
N SER A 99 -12.14 -7.19 9.20
CA SER A 99 -13.23 -7.93 8.54
C SER A 99 -12.80 -9.30 8.06
N ALA A 100 -11.60 -9.44 7.48
CA ALA A 100 -11.06 -10.73 7.05
C ALA A 100 -10.85 -11.69 8.23
N SER A 101 -10.41 -11.18 9.38
CA SER A 101 -10.18 -12.00 10.58
C SER A 101 -11.46 -12.68 11.05
N ASN A 102 -12.59 -11.95 11.03
CA ASN A 102 -13.90 -12.49 11.38
C ASN A 102 -14.46 -13.37 10.25
N ALA A 103 -14.30 -12.97 8.99
CA ALA A 103 -14.79 -13.71 7.84
C ALA A 103 -14.11 -15.09 7.69
N ASN A 104 -12.85 -15.24 8.10
CA ASN A 104 -12.13 -16.52 8.10
C ASN A 104 -12.84 -17.61 8.92
N PHE A 105 -13.68 -17.24 9.89
CA PHE A 105 -14.47 -18.20 10.67
C PHE A 105 -15.63 -18.79 9.90
N VAL A 106 -16.16 -18.10 8.89
CA VAL A 106 -17.29 -18.58 8.09
C VAL A 106 -16.98 -19.92 7.41
N PRO A 107 -15.93 -20.05 6.57
CA PRO A 107 -15.58 -21.35 5.98
C PRO A 107 -15.09 -22.35 7.03
N THR A 108 -14.45 -21.88 8.11
CA THR A 108 -13.94 -22.76 9.16
C THR A 108 -15.06 -23.46 9.92
N LEU A 109 -16.10 -22.72 10.32
CA LEU A 109 -17.21 -23.25 11.10
C LEU A 109 -18.22 -24.01 10.24
N VAL A 110 -18.50 -23.52 9.03
CA VAL A 110 -19.53 -24.10 8.15
C VAL A 110 -19.00 -25.28 7.34
N LEU A 111 -17.78 -25.18 6.81
CA LEU A 111 -17.21 -26.21 5.92
C LEU A 111 -16.15 -27.07 6.61
N GLY A 112 -15.72 -26.71 7.82
CA GLY A 112 -14.58 -27.36 8.46
C GLY A 112 -13.24 -27.06 7.77
N VAL A 113 -13.20 -26.08 6.88
CA VAL A 113 -12.00 -25.73 6.10
C VAL A 113 -11.40 -24.44 6.63
N PRO A 114 -10.11 -24.43 7.03
CA PRO A 114 -9.51 -23.26 7.64
C PRO A 114 -9.36 -22.08 6.67
N GLY A 115 -9.95 -20.94 7.04
CA GLY A 115 -9.76 -19.66 6.35
C GLY A 115 -8.33 -19.11 6.40
N GLY A 116 -7.59 -19.37 7.48
CA GLY A 116 -6.21 -18.92 7.67
C GLY A 116 -5.46 -19.74 8.71
N ALA A 117 -4.20 -19.35 9.00
CA ALA A 117 -3.35 -20.07 9.95
C ALA A 117 -3.97 -20.14 11.37
N THR A 118 -4.50 -19.01 11.87
CA THR A 118 -5.12 -18.96 13.20
C THR A 118 -6.35 -19.85 13.30
N THR A 119 -7.20 -19.89 12.26
CA THR A 119 -8.39 -20.75 12.27
C THR A 119 -8.06 -22.22 12.02
N ALA A 120 -6.93 -22.53 11.38
CA ALA A 120 -6.41 -23.91 11.30
C ALA A 120 -5.97 -24.45 12.67
N VAL A 121 -5.29 -23.62 13.47
CA VAL A 121 -4.94 -23.98 14.85
C VAL A 121 -6.21 -24.16 15.69
N LEU A 122 -7.18 -23.27 15.55
CA LEU A 122 -8.48 -23.41 16.20
C LEU A 122 -9.19 -24.69 15.79
N LEU A 123 -9.24 -25.03 14.50
CA LEU A 123 -9.81 -26.28 14.00
C LEU A 123 -9.10 -27.49 14.62
N GLY A 124 -7.77 -27.49 14.66
CA GLY A 124 -6.99 -28.52 15.34
C GLY A 124 -7.36 -28.66 16.82
N ALA A 125 -7.50 -27.54 17.53
CA ALA A 125 -7.95 -27.53 18.93
C ALA A 125 -9.38 -28.06 19.07
N SER A 126 -10.32 -27.60 18.24
CA SER A 126 -11.72 -28.06 18.25
C SER A 126 -11.80 -29.57 18.08
N LEU A 127 -11.03 -30.15 17.15
CA LEU A 127 -10.97 -31.60 16.94
C LEU A 127 -10.43 -32.34 18.18
N ILE A 128 -9.43 -31.78 18.89
CA ILE A 128 -8.93 -32.35 20.16
C ILE A 128 -10.02 -32.36 21.23
N TYR A 129 -10.85 -31.32 21.29
CA TYR A 129 -11.99 -31.23 22.20
C TYR A 129 -13.25 -31.99 21.72
N GLY A 130 -13.17 -32.75 20.62
CA GLY A 130 -14.29 -33.50 20.07
C GLY A 130 -15.36 -32.63 19.40
N ILE A 131 -15.08 -31.36 19.15
CA ILE A 131 -15.95 -30.43 18.43
C ILE A 131 -15.57 -30.54 16.95
N GLN A 132 -16.47 -31.09 16.14
CA GLN A 132 -16.24 -31.21 14.70
C GLN A 132 -16.91 -30.03 13.96
N PRO A 133 -16.14 -29.10 13.39
CA PRO A 133 -16.71 -28.00 12.64
C PRO A 133 -17.28 -28.49 11.31
N GLY A 134 -18.37 -27.87 10.87
CA GLY A 134 -19.16 -28.31 9.74
C GLY A 134 -20.64 -27.91 9.90
N PRO A 135 -21.50 -28.24 8.93
CA PRO A 135 -22.92 -27.87 9.00
C PRO A 135 -23.62 -28.47 10.24
N LEU A 136 -23.21 -29.68 10.62
CA LEU A 136 -23.73 -30.39 11.79
C LEU A 136 -23.37 -29.73 13.13
N LEU A 137 -22.36 -28.85 13.17
CA LEU A 137 -22.00 -28.11 14.39
C LEU A 137 -23.17 -27.23 14.87
N PHE A 138 -23.92 -26.66 13.92
CA PHE A 138 -25.06 -25.79 14.19
C PHE A 138 -26.25 -26.56 14.78
N GLU A 139 -26.37 -27.86 14.46
CA GLU A 139 -27.41 -28.75 15.00
C GLU A 139 -26.99 -29.38 16.33
N ASN A 140 -25.76 -29.89 16.42
CA ASN A 140 -25.28 -30.63 17.58
C ASN A 140 -24.87 -29.71 18.75
N GLN A 141 -24.38 -28.50 18.47
CA GLN A 141 -23.88 -27.57 19.48
C GLN A 141 -24.37 -26.13 19.26
N PRO A 142 -25.71 -25.90 19.21
CA PRO A 142 -26.28 -24.60 18.90
C PRO A 142 -25.88 -23.53 19.93
N THR A 143 -25.79 -23.89 21.21
CA THR A 143 -25.38 -22.96 22.28
C THR A 143 -23.96 -22.45 22.09
N LEU A 144 -23.03 -23.30 21.62
CA LEU A 144 -21.66 -22.89 21.35
C LEU A 144 -21.60 -21.95 20.16
N VAL A 145 -22.28 -22.29 19.07
CA VAL A 145 -22.30 -21.49 17.84
C VAL A 145 -22.92 -20.12 18.10
N TRP A 146 -24.11 -20.07 18.69
CA TRP A 146 -24.77 -18.80 19.01
C TRP A 146 -24.01 -17.99 20.06
N GLY A 147 -23.39 -18.65 21.04
CA GLY A 147 -22.49 -18.00 22.00
C GLY A 147 -21.27 -17.37 21.33
N LEU A 148 -20.67 -18.05 20.35
CA LEU A 148 -19.54 -17.54 19.57
C LEU A 148 -19.95 -16.35 18.69
N LEU A 149 -21.08 -16.44 17.99
CA LEU A 149 -21.61 -15.35 17.16
C LEU A 149 -21.97 -14.12 18.01
N ALA A 150 -22.60 -14.32 19.16
CA ALA A 150 -22.86 -13.27 20.13
C ALA A 150 -21.55 -12.64 20.65
N SER A 151 -20.52 -13.45 20.89
CA SER A 151 -19.20 -12.98 21.31
C SER A 151 -18.52 -12.11 20.23
N PHE A 152 -18.66 -12.46 18.95
CA PHE A 152 -18.19 -11.58 17.86
C PHE A 152 -18.93 -10.27 17.82
N PHE A 153 -20.25 -10.29 17.99
CA PHE A 153 -21.06 -9.08 18.02
C PHE A 153 -20.68 -8.15 19.18
N ILE A 154 -20.56 -8.71 20.39
CA ILE A 154 -20.12 -7.96 21.58
C ILE A 154 -18.67 -7.48 21.41
N GLY A 155 -17.81 -8.33 20.80
CA GLY A 155 -16.41 -8.04 20.51
C GLY A 155 -16.24 -6.79 19.65
N ILE A 156 -17.16 -6.50 18.72
CA ILE A 156 -17.13 -5.27 17.92
C ILE A 156 -17.26 -4.01 18.79
N PHE A 157 -17.92 -4.07 19.94
CA PHE A 157 -18.02 -2.94 20.87
C PHE A 157 -16.87 -2.90 21.87
N ILE A 158 -16.45 -4.07 22.37
CA ILE A 158 -15.32 -4.18 23.30
C ILE A 158 -14.00 -3.77 22.64
N LEU A 159 -13.78 -4.15 21.37
CA LEU A 159 -12.51 -3.93 20.69
C LEU A 159 -12.18 -2.43 20.55
N PRO A 160 -13.09 -1.54 20.11
CA PRO A 160 -12.90 -0.08 20.18
C PRO A 160 -12.83 0.43 21.61
N ALA A 161 -13.65 -0.05 22.53
CA ALA A 161 -13.62 0.39 23.93
C ALA A 161 -12.26 0.13 24.59
N LEU A 162 -11.59 -0.96 24.21
CA LEU A 162 -10.24 -1.28 24.65
C LEU A 162 -9.15 -0.55 23.84
N ASN A 163 -9.30 -0.45 22.51
CA ASN A 163 -8.29 0.19 21.66
C ASN A 163 -8.22 1.70 21.82
N LEU A 164 -9.36 2.40 21.97
CA LEU A 164 -9.40 3.85 22.04
C LEU A 164 -8.61 4.45 23.22
N PRO A 165 -8.67 3.90 24.46
CA PRO A 165 -7.82 4.37 25.56
C PRO A 165 -6.35 3.91 25.43
N LEU A 166 -6.09 2.80 24.75
CA LEU A 166 -4.72 2.31 24.51
C LEU A 166 -4.02 3.05 23.35
N ALA A 167 -4.78 3.60 22.40
CA ALA A 167 -4.26 4.36 21.27
C ALA A 167 -3.27 5.47 21.65
N PRO A 168 -3.54 6.34 22.65
CA PRO A 168 -2.56 7.33 23.08
C PRO A 168 -1.31 6.74 23.72
N VAL A 169 -1.42 5.61 24.42
CA VAL A 169 -0.26 4.92 25.02
C VAL A 169 0.63 4.34 23.90
N LEU A 170 0.02 3.73 22.89
CA LEU A 170 0.73 3.26 21.69
C LEU A 170 1.33 4.43 20.90
N ALA A 171 0.65 5.58 20.84
CA ALA A 171 1.18 6.78 20.21
C ALA A 171 2.39 7.36 20.96
N GLN A 172 2.48 7.21 22.29
CA GLN A 172 3.66 7.60 23.05
C GLN A 172 4.89 6.75 22.69
N LEU A 173 4.71 5.50 22.26
CA LEU A 173 5.81 4.66 21.81
C LEU A 173 6.55 5.27 20.60
N LEU A 174 5.83 6.00 19.73
CA LEU A 174 6.44 6.70 18.58
C LEU A 174 7.30 7.91 18.99
N ARG A 175 7.17 8.39 20.23
CA ARG A 175 8.01 9.47 20.77
C ARG A 175 9.34 8.96 21.33
N VAL A 176 9.48 7.64 21.52
CA VAL A 176 10.73 7.04 22.00
C VAL A 176 11.80 7.24 20.93
N ARG A 177 13.01 7.64 21.37
CA ARG A 177 14.14 7.87 20.47
C ARG A 177 14.41 6.61 19.66
N TYR A 178 14.55 6.75 18.34
CA TYR A 178 14.84 5.65 17.41
C TYR A 178 16.06 4.82 17.84
N ALA A 179 17.05 5.44 18.49
CA ALA A 179 18.22 4.77 19.06
C ALA A 179 17.89 3.62 20.03
N ILE A 180 16.73 3.65 20.70
CA ILE A 180 16.28 2.60 21.63
C ILE A 180 15.32 1.62 20.93
N MET A 181 14.44 2.13 20.07
CA MET A 181 13.47 1.32 19.32
C MET A 181 14.16 0.29 18.42
N TYR A 182 15.23 0.70 17.73
CA TYR A 182 15.92 -0.16 16.77
C TYR A 182 16.56 -1.41 17.40
N PRO A 183 17.39 -1.31 18.46
CA PRO A 183 17.90 -2.48 19.16
C PRO A 183 16.80 -3.41 19.67
N LEU A 184 15.72 -2.84 20.22
CA LEU A 184 14.57 -3.61 20.71
C LEU A 184 13.90 -4.40 19.58
N ILE A 185 13.68 -3.77 18.43
CA ILE A 185 13.12 -4.42 17.24
C ILE A 185 14.03 -5.57 16.80
N ILE A 186 15.35 -5.39 16.74
CA ILE A 186 16.29 -6.45 16.34
C ILE A 186 16.24 -7.63 17.30
N VAL A 187 16.39 -7.37 18.60
CA VAL A 187 16.40 -8.42 19.62
C VAL A 187 15.09 -9.20 19.57
N THR A 188 13.96 -8.50 19.57
CA THR A 188 12.63 -9.14 19.50
C THR A 188 12.45 -9.92 18.19
N SER A 189 12.97 -9.41 17.07
CA SER A 189 12.92 -10.08 15.76
C SER A 189 13.74 -11.37 15.74
N LEU A 190 14.95 -11.36 16.32
CA LEU A 190 15.82 -12.53 16.40
C LEU A 190 15.26 -13.57 17.37
N VAL A 191 14.77 -13.14 18.53
CA VAL A 191 14.09 -14.03 19.50
C VAL A 191 12.82 -14.61 18.88
N GLY A 192 12.02 -13.81 18.17
CA GLY A 192 10.82 -14.28 17.48
C GLY A 192 11.14 -15.31 16.39
N ALA A 193 12.18 -15.07 15.60
CA ALA A 193 12.64 -16.02 14.58
C ALA A 193 13.15 -17.32 15.20
N TYR A 194 13.84 -17.25 16.33
CA TYR A 194 14.29 -18.41 17.09
C TYR A 194 13.10 -19.19 17.66
N SER A 195 12.12 -18.51 18.26
CA SER A 195 10.99 -19.12 18.97
C SER A 195 10.10 -20.01 18.08
N VAL A 196 9.89 -19.64 16.81
CA VAL A 196 9.00 -20.38 15.91
C VAL A 196 9.48 -21.79 15.60
N LYS A 197 10.80 -21.99 15.43
CA LYS A 197 11.39 -23.28 15.03
C LYS A 197 12.41 -23.81 16.04
N ASN A 198 12.61 -23.11 17.16
CA ASN A 198 13.65 -23.35 18.17
C ASN A 198 15.02 -23.67 17.53
N SER A 199 15.41 -22.90 16.50
CA SER A 199 16.55 -23.23 15.64
C SER A 199 17.41 -22.01 15.33
N MET A 200 18.71 -22.14 15.57
CA MET A 200 19.69 -21.09 15.28
C MET A 200 19.84 -20.83 13.77
N LEU A 201 19.54 -21.81 12.92
CA LEU A 201 19.50 -21.63 11.47
C LEU A 201 18.48 -20.54 11.06
N SER A 202 17.33 -20.46 11.76
CA SER A 202 16.32 -19.45 11.47
C SER A 202 16.83 -18.03 11.75
N VAL A 203 17.68 -17.89 12.78
CA VAL A 203 18.34 -16.62 13.13
C VAL A 203 19.33 -16.23 12.04
N TRP A 204 20.18 -17.15 11.59
CA TRP A 204 21.13 -16.90 10.50
C TRP A 204 20.43 -16.49 9.20
N ILE A 205 19.34 -17.17 8.83
CA ILE A 205 18.54 -16.80 7.66
C ILE A 205 18.01 -15.37 7.79
N VAL A 206 17.50 -14.98 8.97
CA VAL A 206 17.01 -13.62 9.20
C VAL A 206 18.12 -12.58 9.01
N ILE A 207 19.32 -12.84 9.51
CA ILE A 207 20.48 -11.95 9.34
C ILE A 207 20.88 -11.84 7.86
N VAL A 208 21.06 -12.97 7.17
CA VAL A 208 21.46 -13.00 5.75
C VAL A 208 20.43 -12.31 4.87
N ILE A 209 19.14 -12.62 5.05
CA ILE A 209 18.05 -11.97 4.29
C ILE A 209 17.91 -10.49 4.66
N GLY A 210 18.27 -10.10 5.89
CA GLY A 210 18.36 -8.71 6.28
C GLY A 210 19.43 -7.94 5.51
N LEU A 211 20.61 -8.54 5.34
CA LEU A 211 21.69 -7.97 4.53
C LEU A 211 21.30 -7.88 3.06
N VAL A 212 20.64 -8.91 2.52
CA VAL A 212 20.08 -8.88 1.14
C VAL A 212 19.06 -7.76 1.01
N GLY A 213 18.15 -7.59 1.99
CA GLY A 213 17.17 -6.51 1.99
C GLY A 213 17.80 -5.12 2.00
N TYR A 214 18.88 -4.95 2.76
CA TYR A 214 19.68 -3.72 2.73
C TYR A 214 20.29 -3.48 1.34
N ALA A 215 20.93 -4.49 0.75
CA ALA A 215 21.52 -4.38 -0.60
C ALA A 215 20.46 -4.04 -1.67
N MET A 216 19.28 -4.65 -1.61
CA MET A 216 18.17 -4.35 -2.53
C MET A 216 17.73 -2.89 -2.46
N LYS A 217 17.62 -2.33 -1.25
CA LYS A 217 17.29 -0.91 -1.07
C LYS A 217 18.35 0.01 -1.66
N ARG A 218 19.63 -0.35 -1.52
CA ARG A 218 20.76 0.40 -2.12
C ARG A 218 20.71 0.41 -3.63
N LEU A 219 20.25 -0.68 -4.23
CA LEU A 219 20.06 -0.82 -5.66
C LEU A 219 18.74 -0.21 -6.16
N ASN A 220 18.00 0.51 -5.31
CA ASN A 220 16.65 1.03 -5.59
C ASN A 220 15.66 -0.05 -6.07
N LEU A 221 15.88 -1.31 -5.68
CA LEU A 221 14.97 -2.39 -6.00
C LEU A 221 13.74 -2.29 -5.08
N PRO A 222 12.52 -2.37 -5.62
CA PRO A 222 11.32 -2.21 -4.83
C PRO A 222 11.14 -3.45 -3.93
N VAL A 223 11.34 -3.26 -2.63
CA VAL A 223 11.18 -4.32 -1.61
C VAL A 223 9.72 -4.74 -1.45
N ALA A 224 8.77 -3.83 -1.67
CA ALA A 224 7.34 -4.08 -1.50
C ALA A 224 6.78 -5.19 -2.44
N PRO A 225 7.07 -5.21 -3.76
CA PRO A 225 6.73 -6.34 -4.63
C PRO A 225 7.33 -7.69 -4.18
N LEU A 226 8.59 -7.70 -3.70
CA LEU A 226 9.21 -8.93 -3.22
C LEU A 226 8.45 -9.50 -2.01
N VAL A 227 8.08 -8.62 -1.08
CA VAL A 227 7.25 -8.98 0.07
C VAL A 227 5.91 -9.52 -0.38
N LEU A 228 5.24 -8.83 -1.31
CA LEU A 228 3.96 -9.29 -1.82
C LEU A 228 4.09 -10.70 -2.45
N GLY A 229 5.14 -10.94 -3.23
CA GLY A 229 5.45 -12.27 -3.78
C GLY A 229 5.73 -13.32 -2.70
N LEU A 230 6.44 -12.97 -1.64
CA LEU A 230 6.74 -13.90 -0.54
C LEU A 230 5.49 -14.23 0.31
N VAL A 231 4.50 -13.33 0.38
CA VAL A 231 3.19 -13.64 0.99
C VAL A 231 2.35 -14.51 0.05
N ILE A 232 2.26 -14.14 -1.22
CA ILE A 232 1.36 -14.80 -2.18
C ILE A 232 1.90 -16.18 -2.60
N GLY A 233 3.21 -16.35 -2.73
CA GLY A 233 3.84 -17.57 -3.21
C GLY A 233 3.40 -18.83 -2.46
N PRO A 234 3.53 -18.90 -1.12
CA PRO A 234 3.06 -20.05 -0.35
C PRO A 234 1.55 -20.29 -0.46
N LEU A 235 0.75 -19.23 -0.58
CA LEU A 235 -0.70 -19.34 -0.76
C LEU A 235 -1.03 -19.94 -2.13
N PHE A 236 -0.32 -19.49 -3.16
CA PHE A 236 -0.44 -20.00 -4.53
C PHE A 236 -0.02 -21.46 -4.62
N GLU A 237 1.12 -21.82 -4.03
CA GLU A 237 1.61 -23.20 -3.97
C GLU A 237 0.61 -24.10 -3.25
N LYS A 238 0.11 -23.68 -2.09
CA LYS A 238 -0.91 -24.43 -1.35
C LYS A 238 -2.19 -24.62 -2.16
N ALA A 239 -2.67 -23.56 -2.82
CA ALA A 239 -3.85 -23.64 -3.68
C ALA A 239 -3.61 -24.60 -4.86
N LEU A 240 -2.44 -24.54 -5.50
CA LEU A 240 -2.09 -25.41 -6.62
C LEU A 240 -2.04 -26.89 -6.18
N VAL A 241 -1.40 -27.17 -5.04
CA VAL A 241 -1.34 -28.53 -4.46
C VAL A 241 -2.74 -29.01 -4.12
N GLN A 242 -3.57 -28.17 -3.49
CA GLN A 242 -4.94 -28.53 -3.13
C GLN A 242 -5.80 -28.82 -4.36
N THR A 243 -5.72 -27.99 -5.40
CA THR A 243 -6.43 -28.23 -6.67
C THR A 243 -5.93 -29.48 -7.37
N SER A 244 -4.61 -29.72 -7.38
CA SER A 244 -4.04 -30.94 -7.96
C SER A 244 -4.49 -32.20 -7.21
N ALA A 245 -4.60 -32.14 -5.88
CA ALA A 245 -5.09 -33.24 -5.06
C ALA A 245 -6.57 -33.54 -5.32
N LEU A 246 -7.39 -32.49 -5.49
CA LEU A 246 -8.80 -32.64 -5.85
C LEU A 246 -9.02 -33.15 -7.28
N GLY A 247 -8.06 -32.87 -8.18
CA GLY A 247 -8.10 -33.26 -9.59
C GLY A 247 -7.36 -34.55 -9.93
N GLU A 248 -6.99 -35.36 -8.94
CA GLU A 248 -6.20 -36.60 -9.11
C GLU A 248 -4.95 -36.42 -10.00
N GLY A 249 -4.29 -35.26 -9.92
CA GLY A 249 -3.10 -34.93 -10.72
C GLY A 249 -3.36 -34.19 -12.04
N THR A 250 -4.62 -33.93 -12.42
CA THR A 250 -4.98 -33.14 -13.61
C THR A 250 -5.53 -31.76 -13.26
N VAL A 251 -4.64 -30.78 -13.12
CA VAL A 251 -4.99 -29.41 -12.68
C VAL A 251 -5.87 -28.65 -13.69
N LEU A 252 -5.55 -28.71 -14.98
CA LEU A 252 -6.28 -27.95 -16.02
C LEU A 252 -7.76 -28.37 -16.17
N PRO A 253 -8.09 -29.68 -16.29
CA PRO A 253 -9.48 -30.14 -16.41
C PRO A 253 -10.32 -29.80 -15.17
N THR A 254 -9.77 -29.94 -13.97
CA THR A 254 -10.49 -29.66 -12.72
C THR A 254 -10.82 -28.18 -12.54
N VAL A 255 -9.90 -27.30 -12.96
CA VAL A 255 -10.13 -25.84 -12.93
C VAL A 255 -11.17 -25.43 -13.98
N LEU A 256 -11.14 -26.04 -15.18
CA LEU A 256 -12.14 -25.80 -16.22
C LEU A 256 -13.49 -26.48 -15.95
N ALA A 257 -13.57 -27.42 -15.02
CA ALA A 257 -14.84 -28.04 -14.63
C ALA A 257 -15.70 -27.15 -13.72
N SER A 258 -15.09 -26.19 -13.01
CA SER A 258 -15.81 -25.28 -12.11
C SER A 258 -16.24 -24.00 -12.83
N PRO A 259 -17.55 -23.73 -12.98
CA PRO A 259 -18.03 -22.50 -13.61
C PRO A 259 -17.51 -21.23 -12.92
N ALA A 260 -17.36 -21.27 -11.59
CA ALA A 260 -16.83 -20.16 -10.80
C ALA A 260 -15.35 -19.88 -11.12
N ALA A 261 -14.55 -20.93 -11.31
CA ALA A 261 -13.14 -20.79 -11.67
C ALA A 261 -12.98 -20.22 -13.08
N ILE A 262 -13.81 -20.64 -14.04
CA ILE A 262 -13.84 -20.06 -15.39
C ILE A 262 -14.14 -18.56 -15.32
N VAL A 263 -15.19 -18.17 -14.60
CA VAL A 263 -15.58 -16.76 -14.46
C VAL A 263 -14.41 -15.93 -13.87
N ILE A 264 -13.77 -16.42 -12.82
CA ILE A 264 -12.63 -15.73 -12.19
C ILE A 264 -11.43 -15.64 -13.14
N LEU A 265 -11.10 -16.71 -13.87
CA LEU A 265 -10.00 -16.72 -14.83
C LEU A 265 -10.24 -15.78 -16.01
N VAL A 266 -11.47 -15.75 -16.53
CA VAL A 266 -11.87 -14.81 -17.58
C VAL A 266 -11.78 -13.38 -17.06
N LEU A 267 -12.30 -13.11 -15.86
CA LEU A 267 -12.23 -11.78 -15.26
C LEU A 267 -10.77 -11.33 -15.05
N ALA A 268 -9.91 -12.24 -14.59
CA ALA A 268 -8.47 -11.99 -14.42
C ALA A 268 -7.79 -11.73 -15.77
N ALA A 269 -8.08 -12.53 -16.80
CA ALA A 269 -7.57 -12.32 -18.15
C ALA A 269 -8.01 -10.96 -18.70
N VAL A 270 -9.28 -10.56 -18.51
CA VAL A 270 -9.80 -9.24 -18.88
C VAL A 270 -9.13 -8.13 -18.08
N LEU A 271 -8.86 -8.32 -16.79
CA LEU A 271 -8.22 -7.29 -15.95
C LEU A 271 -6.76 -7.03 -16.36
N VAL A 272 -6.06 -8.07 -16.82
CA VAL A 272 -4.66 -8.01 -17.26
C VAL A 272 -4.56 -7.56 -18.71
N ALA A 273 -5.34 -8.16 -19.61
CA ALA A 273 -5.32 -7.87 -21.03
C ALA A 273 -6.10 -6.59 -21.38
N GLY A 274 -7.13 -6.24 -20.62
CA GLY A 274 -7.96 -5.04 -20.84
C GLY A 274 -7.17 -3.74 -20.93
N PRO A 275 -6.33 -3.37 -19.95
CA PRO A 275 -5.54 -2.14 -20.04
C PRO A 275 -4.50 -2.18 -21.18
N VAL A 276 -3.98 -3.36 -21.55
CA VAL A 276 -3.04 -3.52 -22.66
C VAL A 276 -3.76 -3.40 -24.01
N ALA A 277 -4.92 -4.03 -24.16
CA ALA A 277 -5.76 -3.99 -25.35
C ALA A 277 -6.33 -2.59 -25.57
N VAL A 278 -6.84 -1.91 -24.53
CA VAL A 278 -7.31 -0.53 -24.63
C VAL A 278 -6.18 0.42 -25.03
N LYS A 279 -4.95 0.18 -24.56
CA LYS A 279 -3.78 0.98 -24.95
C LYS A 279 -3.33 0.69 -26.39
N ALA A 280 -3.47 -0.55 -26.86
CA ALA A 280 -3.20 -0.94 -28.24
C ALA A 280 -4.25 -0.37 -29.22
N LEU A 281 -5.55 -0.51 -28.92
CA LEU A 281 -6.63 0.03 -29.74
C LEU A 281 -6.64 1.58 -29.79
N ARG A 282 -6.19 2.25 -28.73
CA ARG A 282 -6.02 3.71 -28.75
C ARG A 282 -4.84 4.16 -29.60
N ARG A 283 -3.76 3.36 -29.65
CA ARG A 283 -2.58 3.63 -30.45
C ARG A 283 -2.84 3.49 -31.96
N ASP A 284 -3.76 2.62 -32.37
CA ASP A 284 -4.21 2.51 -33.77
C ASP A 284 -5.16 3.63 -34.20
N ARG A 285 -5.92 4.22 -33.27
CA ARG A 285 -6.80 5.37 -33.57
C ARG A 285 -6.04 6.66 -33.83
N ASP A 286 -4.84 6.80 -33.27
CA ASP A 286 -3.94 7.93 -33.52
C ASP A 286 -3.02 7.69 -34.74
N ALA A 287 -3.13 6.53 -35.41
CA ALA A 287 -2.22 6.07 -36.47
C ALA A 287 -2.91 5.66 -37.79
N ALA A 288 -4.12 6.17 -38.08
CA ALA A 288 -4.73 6.02 -39.41
C ALA A 288 -4.50 7.30 -40.26
N PRO A 289 -4.25 7.15 -41.58
CA PRO A 289 -3.18 7.88 -42.30
C PRO A 289 -3.70 9.03 -43.18
N ASP A 290 -2.82 10.02 -43.42
CA ASP A 290 -2.92 10.97 -44.53
C ASP A 290 -3.06 10.21 -45.87
N THR A 291 -4.14 10.48 -46.61
CA THR A 291 -4.42 9.89 -47.92
C THR A 291 -3.60 10.59 -49.03
N PRO A 292 -2.82 9.88 -49.86
CA PRO A 292 -2.22 10.44 -51.07
C PRO A 292 -3.00 10.08 -52.35
N GLY A 293 -3.57 11.10 -53.00
CA GLY A 293 -3.60 11.37 -54.46
C GLY A 293 -4.31 10.45 -55.48
N SER A 294 -5.23 11.03 -56.27
CA SER A 294 -5.46 10.89 -57.75
C SER A 294 -6.88 11.40 -58.08
N GLY A 295 -7.22 12.32 -59.00
CA GLY A 295 -6.63 12.72 -60.28
C GLY A 295 -7.53 12.24 -61.44
N THR A 296 -8.25 13.16 -62.13
CA THR A 296 -8.93 13.12 -63.48
C THR A 296 -10.33 13.77 -63.41
N GLY A 297 -10.81 14.71 -64.23
CA GLY A 297 -10.33 15.46 -65.40
C GLY A 297 -11.53 16.19 -66.08
N GLY A 298 -11.31 17.32 -66.76
CA GLY A 298 -12.20 17.88 -67.81
C GLY A 298 -12.73 19.32 -67.60
N PRO A 299 -12.91 20.14 -68.68
CA PRO A 299 -12.64 21.59 -68.68
C PRO A 299 -13.84 22.51 -69.01
N GLY A 300 -13.73 23.83 -68.75
CA GLY A 300 -14.57 24.89 -69.38
C GLY A 300 -14.93 26.05 -68.44
N THR A 301 -14.22 27.19 -68.54
CA THR A 301 -14.64 28.48 -69.17
C THR A 301 -15.01 29.57 -68.13
N GLY A 302 -14.25 30.69 -68.13
CA GLY A 302 -14.71 31.99 -67.62
C GLY A 302 -13.81 32.70 -66.60
N THR A 303 -12.71 33.31 -67.06
CA THR A 303 -11.88 34.37 -66.44
C THR A 303 -12.66 35.66 -66.07
N PRO A 304 -12.05 36.71 -65.46
CA PRO A 304 -10.85 36.82 -64.57
C PRO A 304 -11.12 37.73 -63.32
N ASP A 305 -10.26 37.82 -62.30
CA ASP A 305 -9.28 38.92 -62.06
C ASP A 305 -9.39 39.39 -60.58
N PRO A 306 -8.48 40.18 -59.97
CA PRO A 306 -7.01 40.17 -59.93
C PRO A 306 -6.45 39.98 -58.49
N GLY A 307 -5.14 39.74 -58.38
CA GLY A 307 -4.33 40.38 -57.33
C GLY A 307 -3.82 39.52 -56.18
N SER A 308 -2.88 38.61 -56.48
CA SER A 308 -1.78 38.30 -55.56
C SER A 308 -0.55 39.10 -56.03
N PRO A 309 0.39 39.53 -55.16
CA PRO A 309 1.46 38.61 -54.77
C PRO A 309 1.94 38.82 -53.32
N ALA A 310 2.15 37.74 -52.56
CA ALA A 310 3.44 37.06 -52.31
C ALA A 310 4.26 37.63 -51.13
N PRO A 311 4.98 36.77 -50.37
CA PRO A 311 5.59 37.10 -49.09
C PRO A 311 7.10 37.40 -49.23
N GLY A 312 7.67 38.21 -48.32
CA GLY A 312 9.12 38.38 -48.26
C GLY A 312 9.63 39.30 -47.15
N THR A 313 10.68 38.80 -46.49
CA THR A 313 11.84 39.50 -45.90
C THR A 313 11.70 40.23 -44.55
N THR A 314 12.36 39.65 -43.53
CA THR A 314 13.13 40.28 -42.41
C THR A 314 14.14 41.32 -42.97
N PRO A 315 14.76 42.30 -42.24
CA PRO A 315 15.08 42.37 -40.79
C PRO A 315 15.09 43.77 -40.11
N ALA A 316 15.36 43.81 -38.78
CA ALA A 316 15.87 44.94 -37.96
C ALA A 316 14.98 46.22 -37.91
N ASP A 317 15.02 47.17 -36.97
CA ASP A 317 15.82 47.53 -35.80
C ASP A 317 14.95 48.54 -34.99
N ASP A 318 15.41 48.90 -33.79
CA ASP A 318 15.19 50.17 -33.08
C ASP A 318 13.80 50.60 -32.57
N GLY A 319 13.70 50.63 -31.23
CA GLY A 319 13.68 51.91 -30.51
C GLY A 319 12.34 52.59 -30.20
N ALA A 320 12.24 53.03 -28.94
CA ALA A 320 11.39 54.11 -28.39
C ALA A 320 9.95 53.78 -27.89
N THR A 321 9.85 53.71 -26.55
CA THR A 321 8.74 54.22 -25.70
C THR A 321 8.46 55.71 -25.96
N PRO A 322 7.27 56.32 -25.66
CA PRO A 322 6.65 56.31 -24.32
C PRO A 322 5.10 56.45 -24.26
N ASP A 323 4.61 56.59 -23.02
CA ASP A 323 3.30 57.09 -22.57
C ASP A 323 2.09 56.14 -22.59
N ASP A 324 1.72 55.63 -21.41
CA ASP A 324 0.59 56.21 -20.65
C ASP A 324 0.43 55.54 -19.27
N ALA A 325 0.49 56.38 -18.23
CA ALA A 325 -0.06 56.16 -16.88
C ALA A 325 -1.07 57.31 -16.63
N PRO A 326 -1.85 57.42 -15.52
CA PRO A 326 -2.08 56.58 -14.32
C PRO A 326 -3.63 56.50 -14.05
N PRO A 327 -4.26 56.48 -12.84
CA PRO A 327 -3.84 56.42 -11.42
C PRO A 327 -4.44 55.21 -10.66
N GLY A 328 -4.02 54.79 -9.46
CA GLY A 328 -3.41 55.46 -8.32
C GLY A 328 -4.37 55.30 -7.13
N ASP A 329 -4.07 54.38 -6.20
CA ASP A 329 -4.69 54.36 -4.87
C ASP A 329 -3.65 53.95 -3.82
N ASN A 330 -3.64 54.69 -2.72
CA ASN A 330 -2.60 54.80 -1.71
C ASN A 330 -3.21 54.44 -0.34
N THR A 331 -2.72 53.40 0.35
CA THR A 331 -2.56 53.42 1.83
C THR A 331 -1.77 52.19 2.34
N PRO A 332 -0.91 52.33 3.39
CA PRO A 332 0.04 51.29 3.85
C PRO A 332 -0.46 50.53 5.10
N PRO A 333 0.23 49.44 5.56
CA PRO A 333 0.89 49.49 6.89
C PRO A 333 2.13 48.52 7.01
N PRO A 334 2.66 48.15 8.20
CA PRO A 334 3.89 48.68 8.79
C PRO A 334 5.03 47.63 9.02
N SER A 335 6.06 48.11 9.71
CA SER A 335 7.45 47.70 9.99
C SER A 335 7.80 46.37 10.70
N ASP A 336 9.05 45.95 10.42
CA ASP A 336 10.11 45.37 11.27
C ASP A 336 10.08 43.90 11.81
N GLU A 337 10.90 43.05 11.14
CA GLU A 337 11.91 42.05 11.60
C GLU A 337 11.62 40.98 12.71
N PRO A 338 12.47 39.93 12.88
CA PRO A 338 13.65 39.50 12.11
C PRO A 338 13.73 37.99 11.74
N VAL A 339 14.60 37.73 10.75
CA VAL A 339 15.04 36.42 10.23
C VAL A 339 16.14 35.83 11.14
N PRO A 340 16.14 34.52 11.50
CA PRO A 340 17.24 33.94 12.27
C PRO A 340 18.47 33.60 11.39
N ARG A 341 19.63 34.04 11.89
CA ARG A 341 20.97 33.99 11.29
C ARG A 341 21.51 32.56 11.05
N GLN A 342 22.19 32.38 9.92
CA GLN A 342 23.16 31.30 9.70
C GLN A 342 24.47 31.60 10.47
N PRO A 343 25.15 30.61 11.06
CA PRO A 343 26.49 30.80 11.59
C PRO A 343 27.55 30.67 10.49
N SER A 344 28.33 31.73 10.34
CA SER A 344 29.49 31.87 9.47
C SER A 344 30.61 30.90 9.84
N ARG A 345 31.21 30.30 8.81
CA ARG A 345 32.49 29.60 8.86
C ARG A 345 33.61 30.63 9.04
N HIS A 346 34.55 30.38 9.94
CA HIS A 346 35.89 30.96 9.91
C HIS A 346 36.93 29.84 9.73
N PRO A 347 37.91 29.99 8.83
CA PRO A 347 39.10 29.14 8.77
C PRO A 347 40.34 29.84 9.38
N SER A 348 41.39 29.03 9.60
CA SER A 348 42.81 29.36 9.87
C SER A 348 43.15 29.83 11.30
N SER A 349 44.32 29.57 11.89
CA SER A 349 45.48 28.68 11.68
C SER A 349 46.48 29.02 12.80
N THR A 350 47.30 28.04 13.22
CA THR A 350 48.68 28.17 13.79
C THR A 350 48.91 28.85 15.16
N ALA A 351 49.40 28.05 16.12
CA ALA A 351 50.63 28.23 16.92
C ALA A 351 50.65 27.15 18.04
N SER A 352 51.40 26.04 17.97
CA SER A 352 52.83 25.85 18.30
C SER A 352 53.28 26.42 19.66
N ALA A 353 53.94 25.53 20.43
CA ALA A 353 54.74 25.72 21.66
C ALA A 353 53.96 25.70 23.00
N GLN A 354 54.11 24.62 23.80
CA GLN A 354 55.07 24.51 24.93
C GLN A 354 54.50 25.28 26.15
N GLU A 355 54.23 24.71 27.32
CA GLU A 355 55.18 24.01 28.19
C GLU A 355 54.50 23.63 29.54
N ARG A 356 54.82 22.41 30.04
CA ARG A 356 54.98 21.98 31.46
C ARG A 356 53.83 21.83 32.48
N GLN A 357 53.92 20.63 33.11
CA GLN A 357 53.80 20.29 34.54
C GLN A 357 52.40 20.43 35.16
N SER A 358 51.79 19.41 35.76
CA SER A 358 52.32 18.34 36.62
C SER A 358 51.40 17.12 36.63
#